data_AF-A0A8T5SN05-F1
#
_entry.id   AF-A0A8T5SN05-F1
#
_cell.length_a   1.000
_cell.length_b   1.000
_cell.length_c   1.000
_cell.angle_alpha   90.00
_cell.angle_beta   90.00
_cell.angle_gamma   90.00
#
_symmetry.space_group_name_H-M   'P 1'
#
loop_
_entity.id
_entity.type
_entity.pdbx_description
1 polymer ?
#
loop_
_entity_poly.entity_id
_entity_poly.type
_entity_poly.pdbx_seq_one_letter_code
_entity_poly.pdbx_strand_id
1 'polypeptide(L)'
;MSDDLDSIRKELEEVRKLKEELRREVEDVRREKEDSQRDRTDLRQHREDERESRGPRPPRPPRPVRPLRVPRVPRVPRVARVADFDLDLDGLTDSLETMMDGLGHQIEMSLKNVEGLKIPGIRVRKGHRRTKRRKAQRHEIESIAPERVAKIVAPLGSEERLKLLDYLKTGGKTFNDIENYTGKTGSSLTHHLNPLIEASYVVKGEVRGTYYVTVEGRLAYRLAQWLTHRVEKQREQKGNNGDTDVDIEFTDDTDLETADLEKAEAHLETLAEDLEEAHEEVEGHQEEIEEARESLEEAREAELEAEEGAREALEEAREEAREEEEAEDLDELDWKD
;
A
#
# COMPACT_ATOMS: atom_id res chain seq x y z
N MET A 1 -23.18 -46.51 -11.79
CA MET A 1 -23.80 -46.15 -13.07
C MET A 1 -24.91 -45.12 -12.89
N SER A 2 -25.98 -45.38 -12.13
CA SER A 2 -27.00 -44.36 -11.82
C SER A 2 -26.49 -43.28 -10.87
N ASP A 3 -25.77 -43.68 -9.83
CA ASP A 3 -25.36 -42.77 -8.75
C ASP A 3 -24.28 -41.77 -9.22
N ASP A 4 -23.48 -42.16 -10.21
CA ASP A 4 -22.45 -41.30 -10.82
C ASP A 4 -23.10 -40.17 -11.65
N LEU A 5 -24.26 -40.43 -12.28
CA LEU A 5 -24.98 -39.43 -13.06
C LEU A 5 -25.64 -38.36 -12.19
N ASP A 6 -26.09 -38.74 -10.99
CA ASP A 6 -26.68 -37.78 -10.05
C ASP A 6 -25.61 -36.89 -9.41
N SER A 7 -24.39 -37.41 -9.18
CA SER A 7 -23.25 -36.59 -8.74
C SER A 7 -22.88 -35.52 -9.78
N ILE A 8 -22.79 -35.91 -11.05
CA ILE A 8 -22.43 -34.99 -12.14
C ILE A 8 -23.50 -33.89 -12.33
N ARG A 9 -24.79 -34.22 -12.19
CA ARG A 9 -25.88 -33.23 -12.26
C ARG A 9 -25.78 -32.20 -11.14
N LYS A 10 -25.47 -32.64 -9.92
CA LYS A 10 -25.31 -31.74 -8.77
C LYS A 10 -24.12 -30.80 -8.95
N GLU A 11 -22.99 -31.31 -9.43
CA GLU A 11 -21.81 -30.49 -9.71
C GLU A 11 -22.08 -29.44 -10.81
N LEU A 12 -22.83 -29.80 -11.86
CA LEU A 12 -23.23 -28.86 -12.91
C LEU A 12 -24.16 -27.74 -12.40
N GLU A 13 -25.05 -28.04 -11.46
CA GLU A 13 -25.87 -27.02 -10.80
C GLU A 13 -25.03 -26.08 -9.93
N GLU A 14 -24.04 -26.61 -9.21
CA GLU A 14 -23.10 -25.80 -8.42
C GLU A 14 -22.25 -24.89 -9.32
N VAL A 15 -21.77 -25.39 -10.47
CA VAL A 15 -21.03 -24.59 -11.44
C VAL A 15 -21.91 -23.47 -12.04
N ARG A 16 -23.18 -23.74 -12.34
CA ARG A 16 -24.12 -22.70 -12.82
C ARG A 16 -24.31 -21.61 -11.77
N LYS A 17 -24.48 -21.99 -10.50
CA LYS A 17 -24.63 -21.05 -9.39
C LYS A 17 -23.37 -20.19 -9.20
N LEU A 18 -22.19 -20.79 -9.24
CA LEU A 18 -20.92 -20.06 -9.14
C LEU A 18 -20.71 -19.11 -10.32
N LYS A 19 -21.11 -19.51 -11.53
CA LYS A 19 -21.04 -18.64 -12.73
C LYS A 19 -21.94 -17.42 -12.60
N GLU A 20 -23.14 -17.57 -12.05
CA GLU A 20 -24.07 -16.48 -11.81
C GLU A 20 -23.55 -15.52 -10.73
N GLU A 21 -23.00 -16.07 -9.64
CA GLU A 21 -22.37 -15.29 -8.56
C GLU A 21 -21.15 -14.50 -9.06
N LEU A 22 -20.27 -15.12 -9.83
CA LEU A 22 -19.10 -14.46 -10.42
C LEU A 22 -19.50 -13.34 -11.40
N ARG A 23 -20.53 -13.57 -12.22
CA ARG A 23 -21.08 -12.54 -13.12
C ARG A 23 -21.58 -11.33 -12.34
N ARG A 24 -22.27 -11.57 -11.22
CA ARG A 24 -22.78 -10.51 -10.34
C ARG A 24 -21.62 -9.70 -9.72
N GLU A 25 -20.60 -10.36 -9.18
CA GLU A 25 -19.45 -9.66 -8.59
C GLU A 25 -18.66 -8.83 -9.62
N VAL A 26 -18.50 -9.35 -10.84
CA VAL A 26 -17.83 -8.62 -11.93
C VAL A 26 -18.61 -7.36 -12.30
N GLU A 27 -19.95 -7.43 -12.33
CA GLU A 27 -20.79 -6.27 -12.58
C GLU A 27 -20.72 -5.23 -11.47
N ASP A 28 -20.72 -5.66 -10.20
CA ASP A 28 -20.58 -4.77 -9.04
C ASP A 28 -19.23 -4.04 -9.05
N VAL A 29 -18.14 -4.74 -9.36
CA VAL A 29 -16.80 -4.14 -9.49
C VAL A 29 -16.74 -3.14 -10.66
N ARG A 30 -17.45 -3.43 -11.76
CA ARG A 30 -17.53 -2.51 -12.90
C ARG A 30 -18.25 -1.22 -12.52
N ARG A 31 -19.38 -1.33 -11.81
CA ARG A 31 -20.13 -0.16 -11.28
C ARG A 31 -19.29 0.67 -10.31
N GLU A 32 -18.61 0.04 -9.35
CA GLU A 32 -17.74 0.74 -8.39
C GLU A 32 -16.58 1.47 -9.08
N LYS A 33 -16.02 0.88 -10.15
CA LYS A 33 -14.96 1.51 -10.95
C LYS A 33 -15.48 2.73 -11.70
N GLU A 34 -16.68 2.68 -12.26
CA GLU A 34 -17.32 3.80 -12.96
C GLU A 34 -17.63 4.95 -12.00
N ASP A 35 -18.18 4.65 -10.82
CA ASP A 35 -18.44 5.66 -9.77
C ASP A 35 -17.13 6.31 -9.28
N SER A 36 -16.11 5.49 -9.03
CA SER A 36 -14.77 5.99 -8.67
C SER A 36 -14.12 6.86 -9.75
N GLN A 37 -14.47 6.65 -11.02
CA GLN A 37 -14.00 7.50 -12.12
C GLN A 37 -14.76 8.82 -12.17
N ARG A 38 -16.08 8.81 -11.95
CA ARG A 38 -16.91 10.02 -11.85
C ARG A 38 -16.47 10.92 -10.70
N ASP A 39 -16.26 10.37 -9.51
CA ASP A 39 -15.76 11.15 -8.37
C ASP A 39 -14.42 11.83 -8.65
N ARG A 40 -13.54 11.17 -9.40
CA ARG A 40 -12.24 11.73 -9.79
C ARG A 40 -12.37 12.86 -10.80
N THR A 41 -13.31 12.78 -11.75
CA THR A 41 -13.55 13.85 -12.72
C THR A 41 -14.14 15.07 -12.02
N ASP A 42 -15.07 14.86 -11.08
CA ASP A 42 -15.75 15.94 -10.36
C ASP A 42 -14.77 16.68 -9.44
N LEU A 43 -13.90 15.94 -8.73
CA LEU A 43 -12.83 16.55 -7.92
C LEU A 43 -11.83 17.35 -8.76
N ARG A 44 -11.60 16.95 -10.01
CA ARG A 44 -10.71 17.69 -10.91
C ARG A 44 -11.36 18.98 -11.37
N GLN A 45 -12.63 18.94 -11.77
CA GLN A 45 -13.40 20.13 -12.15
C GLN A 45 -13.48 21.13 -10.99
N HIS A 46 -13.84 20.67 -9.78
CA HIS A 46 -13.90 21.56 -8.61
C HIS A 46 -12.54 22.24 -8.30
N ARG A 47 -11.41 21.57 -8.55
CA ARG A 47 -10.08 22.18 -8.39
C ARG A 47 -9.75 23.19 -9.47
N GLU A 48 -10.24 22.98 -10.69
CA GLU A 48 -10.08 23.92 -11.80
C GLU A 48 -10.96 25.17 -11.54
N ASP A 49 -12.20 24.99 -11.11
CA ASP A 49 -13.11 26.08 -10.71
C ASP A 49 -12.57 26.89 -9.52
N GLU A 50 -11.98 26.22 -8.51
CA GLU A 50 -11.31 26.90 -7.40
C GLU A 50 -10.10 27.73 -7.85
N ARG A 51 -9.39 27.29 -8.91
CA ARG A 51 -8.25 28.02 -9.46
C ARG A 51 -8.69 29.23 -10.24
N GLU A 52 -9.75 29.13 -11.03
CA GLU A 52 -10.32 30.24 -11.79
C GLU A 52 -10.97 31.29 -10.88
N SER A 53 -11.65 30.84 -9.82
CA SER A 53 -12.26 31.73 -8.81
C SER A 53 -11.20 32.49 -7.99
N ARG A 54 -10.00 31.91 -7.83
CA ARG A 54 -8.85 32.60 -7.24
C ARG A 54 -8.19 33.48 -8.30
N GLY A 55 -8.82 34.61 -8.61
CA GLY A 55 -8.25 35.65 -9.45
C GLY A 55 -6.80 36.02 -9.07
N PRO A 56 -6.05 36.67 -9.98
CA PRO A 56 -4.64 36.97 -9.79
C PRO A 56 -4.42 37.65 -8.44
N ARG A 57 -3.62 37.01 -7.58
CA ARG A 57 -3.33 37.51 -6.22
C ARG A 57 -2.82 38.95 -6.36
N PRO A 58 -3.42 39.93 -5.66
CA PRO A 58 -2.95 41.31 -5.72
C PRO A 58 -1.47 41.36 -5.32
N PRO A 59 -0.66 42.22 -5.96
CA PRO A 59 0.76 42.34 -5.65
C PRO A 59 0.92 42.63 -4.16
N ARG A 60 1.74 41.81 -3.49
CA ARG A 60 2.00 41.96 -2.06
C ARG A 60 2.56 43.37 -1.82
N PRO A 61 1.98 44.16 -0.88
CA PRO A 61 2.53 45.47 -0.55
C PRO A 61 3.99 45.32 -0.07
N PRO A 62 4.85 46.30 -0.36
CA PRO A 62 6.25 46.28 0.06
C PRO A 62 6.31 46.14 1.59
N ARG A 63 7.08 45.16 2.07
CA ARG A 63 7.26 44.93 3.50
C ARG A 63 7.85 46.20 4.13
N PRO A 64 7.20 46.80 5.14
CA PRO A 64 7.79 47.93 5.85
C PRO A 64 9.08 47.49 6.53
N VAL A 65 10.11 48.33 6.40
CA VAL A 65 11.43 48.13 7.00
C VAL A 65 11.24 48.05 8.51
N ARG A 66 11.59 46.91 9.11
CA ARG A 66 11.46 46.70 10.56
C ARG A 66 12.36 47.70 11.31
N PRO A 67 11.81 48.56 12.19
CA PRO A 67 12.65 49.37 13.06
C PRO A 67 13.43 48.49 14.04
N LEU A 68 14.66 48.89 14.33
CA LEU A 68 15.58 48.25 15.27
C LEU A 68 14.89 48.06 16.63
N ARG A 69 14.83 46.80 17.09
CA ARG A 69 14.21 46.40 18.35
C ARG A 69 14.96 46.99 19.54
N VAL A 70 14.27 47.82 20.32
CA VAL A 70 14.64 48.19 21.70
C VAL A 70 14.58 46.93 22.60
N PRO A 71 15.46 46.80 23.63
CA PRO A 71 15.49 45.61 24.49
C PRO A 71 14.19 45.48 25.28
N ARG A 72 13.50 44.33 25.16
CA ARG A 72 12.29 44.03 25.92
C ARG A 72 12.65 43.44 27.29
N VAL A 73 12.08 44.06 28.32
CA VAL A 73 12.06 43.63 29.73
C VAL A 73 11.49 42.20 29.87
N PRO A 74 11.95 41.36 30.82
CA PRO A 74 11.52 39.97 30.94
C PRO A 74 10.04 39.88 31.31
N ARG A 75 9.23 39.21 30.47
CA ARG A 75 7.86 38.85 30.82
C ARG A 75 7.87 37.53 31.58
N VAL A 76 7.24 37.54 32.75
CA VAL A 76 6.90 36.36 33.56
C VAL A 76 6.13 35.33 32.73
N PRO A 77 6.45 34.03 32.86
CA PRO A 77 5.83 32.96 32.07
C PRO A 77 4.37 32.76 32.47
N ARG A 78 3.47 32.88 31.49
CA ARG A 78 2.08 32.44 31.65
C ARG A 78 2.04 30.93 31.62
N VAL A 79 1.32 30.36 32.59
CA VAL A 79 1.02 28.93 32.75
C VAL A 79 0.57 28.34 31.42
N ALA A 80 1.31 27.34 30.94
CA ALA A 80 0.99 26.58 29.75
C ALA A 80 -0.36 25.90 29.94
N ARG A 81 -1.34 26.27 29.10
CA ARG A 81 -2.51 25.41 28.88
C ARG A 81 -1.99 24.12 28.27
N VAL A 82 -2.40 23.00 28.85
CA VAL A 82 -2.15 21.64 28.36
C VAL A 82 -2.54 21.61 26.88
N ALA A 83 -1.56 21.39 26.02
CA ALA A 83 -1.79 21.19 24.61
C ALA A 83 -2.56 19.88 24.44
N ASP A 84 -3.64 19.93 23.67
CA ASP A 84 -4.32 18.74 23.18
C ASP A 84 -3.28 17.89 22.43
N PHE A 85 -3.00 16.70 22.95
CA PHE A 85 -2.12 15.73 22.32
C PHE A 85 -2.91 15.04 21.21
N ASP A 86 -2.84 15.56 19.98
CA ASP A 86 -3.14 14.79 18.79
C ASP A 86 -2.04 13.72 18.64
N LEU A 87 -2.37 12.50 19.06
CA LEU A 87 -1.55 11.31 18.86
C LEU A 87 -1.67 10.88 17.40
N ASP A 88 -0.74 11.34 16.56
CA ASP A 88 -0.59 10.90 15.18
C ASP A 88 -0.15 9.42 15.15
N LEU A 89 -1.12 8.52 14.94
CA LEU A 89 -0.89 7.07 14.81
C LEU A 89 -0.26 6.69 13.46
N ASP A 90 -0.20 7.61 12.49
CA ASP A 90 0.42 7.42 11.18
C ASP A 90 1.91 7.01 11.28
N GLY A 91 2.61 7.47 12.32
CA GLY A 91 4.01 7.04 12.58
C GLY A 91 4.13 5.62 13.14
N LEU A 92 3.10 5.12 13.83
CA LEU A 92 3.05 3.74 14.34
C LEU A 92 2.76 2.76 13.19
N THR A 93 1.92 3.16 12.24
CA THR A 93 1.64 2.38 11.03
C THR A 93 2.81 2.37 10.07
N ASP A 94 3.65 3.40 9.99
CA ASP A 94 4.87 3.38 9.16
C ASP A 94 5.94 2.40 9.71
N SER A 95 6.02 2.25 11.05
CA SER A 95 6.88 1.26 11.70
C SER A 95 6.37 -0.18 11.47
N LEU A 96 5.04 -0.37 11.52
CA LEU A 96 4.38 -1.62 11.14
C LEU A 96 4.50 -1.89 9.64
N GLU A 97 4.36 -0.89 8.77
CA GLU A 97 4.45 -0.99 7.30
C GLU A 97 5.89 -1.31 6.88
N THR A 98 6.90 -0.80 7.56
CA THR A 98 8.31 -1.17 7.32
C THR A 98 8.60 -2.61 7.76
N MET A 99 7.99 -3.08 8.86
CA MET A 99 8.06 -4.49 9.28
C MET A 99 7.23 -5.41 8.38
N MET A 100 6.07 -4.95 7.89
CA MET A 100 5.18 -5.66 6.98
C MET A 100 5.72 -5.67 5.55
N ASP A 101 6.49 -4.68 5.11
CA ASP A 101 7.22 -4.69 3.83
C ASP A 101 8.37 -5.71 3.88
N GLY A 102 9.05 -5.85 5.03
CA GLY A 102 10.04 -6.91 5.24
C GLY A 102 9.43 -8.31 5.16
N LEU A 103 8.26 -8.50 5.77
CA LEU A 103 7.45 -9.72 5.65
C LEU A 103 6.90 -9.91 4.24
N GLY A 104 6.43 -8.85 3.59
CA GLY A 104 5.90 -8.88 2.23
C GLY A 104 6.97 -9.28 1.23
N HIS A 105 8.20 -8.80 1.40
CA HIS A 105 9.34 -9.20 0.56
C HIS A 105 9.80 -10.64 0.88
N GLN A 106 9.76 -11.08 2.14
CA GLN A 106 10.00 -12.49 2.48
C GLN A 106 8.92 -13.42 1.94
N ILE A 107 7.65 -13.03 1.98
CA ILE A 107 6.52 -13.76 1.42
C ILE A 107 6.59 -13.75 -0.10
N GLU A 108 6.93 -12.63 -0.73
CA GLU A 108 7.16 -12.52 -2.19
C GLU A 108 8.32 -13.41 -2.63
N MET A 109 9.45 -13.41 -1.92
CA MET A 109 10.57 -14.31 -2.21
C MET A 109 10.24 -15.79 -1.92
N SER A 110 9.36 -16.07 -0.96
CA SER A 110 8.92 -17.45 -0.67
C SER A 110 7.81 -17.93 -1.63
N LEU A 111 6.98 -17.03 -2.15
CA LEU A 111 5.94 -17.32 -3.14
C LEU A 111 6.49 -17.36 -4.56
N LYS A 112 7.57 -16.65 -4.87
CA LYS A 112 8.32 -16.82 -6.13
C LYS A 112 8.91 -18.22 -6.29
N ASN A 113 9.16 -18.92 -5.19
CA ASN A 113 9.60 -20.33 -5.22
C ASN A 113 8.42 -21.32 -5.21
N VAL A 114 7.17 -20.84 -5.15
CA VAL A 114 5.93 -21.63 -5.18
C VAL A 114 4.94 -20.94 -6.12
N GLU A 115 5.34 -20.74 -7.37
CA GLU A 115 4.42 -20.36 -8.44
C GLU A 115 3.48 -21.55 -8.71
N GLY A 116 2.23 -21.43 -8.27
CA GLY A 116 1.21 -22.45 -8.52
C GLY A 116 -0.11 -22.28 -7.76
N LEU A 117 -0.17 -21.49 -6.69
CA LEU A 117 -1.42 -21.26 -5.94
C LEU A 117 -1.86 -19.80 -5.99
N LYS A 118 -2.66 -19.45 -7.00
CA LYS A 118 -3.49 -18.24 -7.01
C LYS A 118 -4.55 -18.39 -5.91
N ILE A 119 -4.32 -17.81 -4.73
CA ILE A 119 -5.35 -17.67 -3.70
C ILE A 119 -6.31 -16.56 -4.17
N PRO A 120 -7.60 -16.84 -4.43
CA PRO A 120 -8.57 -15.81 -4.80
C PRO A 120 -8.78 -14.86 -3.61
N GLY A 121 -8.59 -13.56 -3.81
CA GLY A 121 -8.95 -12.51 -2.84
C GLY A 121 -7.90 -11.46 -2.49
N ILE A 122 -6.61 -11.64 -2.85
CA ILE A 122 -5.56 -10.65 -2.52
C ILE A 122 -4.95 -10.07 -3.80
N ARG A 123 -5.44 -8.90 -4.21
CA ARG A 123 -4.92 -8.16 -5.37
C ARG A 123 -3.81 -7.21 -4.91
N VAL A 124 -2.55 -7.65 -4.94
CA VAL A 124 -1.40 -6.78 -4.65
C VAL A 124 -1.22 -5.78 -5.81
N ARG A 125 -1.72 -4.55 -5.64
CA ARG A 125 -1.50 -3.49 -6.63
C ARG A 125 -0.02 -3.03 -6.56
N LYS A 126 0.76 -3.30 -7.62
CA LYS A 126 2.08 -2.66 -7.85
C LYS A 126 1.90 -1.13 -7.89
N GLY A 127 2.18 -0.47 -6.77
CA GLY A 127 1.94 0.95 -6.58
C GLY A 127 3.03 1.85 -7.18
N HIS A 128 2.98 2.13 -8.48
CA HIS A 128 3.88 3.12 -9.11
C HIS A 128 3.71 4.57 -8.58
N ARG A 129 2.67 4.88 -7.79
CA ARG A 129 2.54 6.17 -7.08
C ARG A 129 3.29 6.25 -5.74
N ARG A 130 3.80 5.13 -5.20
CA ARG A 130 4.49 5.09 -3.88
C ARG A 130 5.95 5.57 -3.93
N THR A 131 6.59 5.61 -5.10
CA THR A 131 8.03 5.91 -5.24
C THR A 131 8.38 7.38 -5.01
N LYS A 132 7.55 8.33 -5.47
CA LYS A 132 7.82 9.77 -5.32
C LYS A 132 7.71 10.25 -3.88
N ARG A 133 6.68 9.79 -3.13
CA ARG A 133 6.53 10.09 -1.69
C ARG A 133 7.69 9.49 -0.88
N ARG A 134 8.09 8.24 -1.19
CA ARG A 134 9.27 7.61 -0.57
C ARG A 134 10.57 8.38 -0.83
N LYS A 135 10.79 8.87 -2.06
CA LYS A 135 11.99 9.67 -2.38
C LYS A 135 12.01 11.01 -1.62
N ALA A 136 10.86 11.68 -1.52
CA ALA A 136 10.74 12.91 -0.74
C ALA A 136 10.97 12.66 0.76
N GLN A 137 10.36 11.61 1.31
CA GLN A 137 10.51 11.23 2.72
C GLN A 137 11.96 10.81 3.05
N ARG A 138 12.64 10.09 2.16
CA ARG A 138 14.07 9.78 2.33
C ARG A 138 14.92 11.05 2.41
N HIS A 139 14.70 11.99 1.51
CA HIS A 139 15.40 13.27 1.54
C HIS A 139 15.09 14.07 2.81
N GLU A 140 13.84 14.03 3.30
CA GLU A 140 13.48 14.65 4.59
C GLU A 140 14.23 14.01 5.76
N ILE A 141 14.36 12.68 5.80
CA ILE A 141 15.11 11.95 6.83
C ILE A 141 16.61 12.26 6.74
N GLU A 142 17.18 12.26 5.53
CA GLU A 142 18.61 12.56 5.29
C GLU A 142 18.95 14.03 5.59
N SER A 143 17.97 14.94 5.48
CA SER A 143 18.15 16.36 5.77
C SER A 143 18.15 16.71 7.27
N ILE A 144 17.91 15.74 8.15
CA ILE A 144 17.92 15.96 9.60
C ILE A 144 19.35 16.27 10.04
N ALA A 145 19.54 17.43 10.69
CA ALA A 145 20.84 17.84 11.20
C ALA A 145 21.44 16.80 12.18
N PRO A 146 22.74 16.47 12.07
CA PRO A 146 23.36 15.42 12.88
C PRO A 146 23.31 15.71 14.38
N GLU A 147 23.32 16.99 14.79
CA GLU A 147 23.16 17.40 16.18
C GLU A 147 21.82 16.92 16.79
N ARG A 148 20.74 16.95 15.99
CA ARG A 148 19.42 16.47 16.44
C ARG A 148 19.41 14.95 16.60
N VAL A 149 20.05 14.24 15.67
CA VAL A 149 20.19 12.78 15.75
C VAL A 149 21.00 12.39 16.98
N ALA A 150 22.14 13.06 17.21
CA ALA A 150 22.98 12.83 18.37
C ALA A 150 22.23 13.06 19.68
N LYS A 151 21.38 14.10 19.76
CA LYS A 151 20.55 14.36 20.94
C LYS A 151 19.58 13.20 21.27
N ILE A 152 19.03 12.54 20.25
CA ILE A 152 18.11 11.40 20.41
C ILE A 152 18.89 10.11 20.72
N VAL A 153 20.03 9.89 20.06
CA VAL A 153 20.79 8.63 20.18
C VAL A 153 21.69 8.59 21.41
N ALA A 154 22.26 9.72 21.84
CA ALA A 154 23.20 9.78 22.96
C ALA A 154 22.67 9.20 24.29
N PRO A 155 21.39 9.42 24.68
CA PRO A 155 20.82 8.76 25.85
C PRO A 155 20.79 7.23 25.73
N LEU A 156 20.69 6.66 24.54
CA LEU A 156 20.63 5.21 24.29
C LEU A 156 22.01 4.54 24.28
N GLY A 157 23.10 5.31 24.18
CA GLY A 157 24.47 4.77 24.08
C GLY A 157 25.03 4.16 25.37
N SER A 158 24.26 4.09 26.46
CA SER A 158 24.69 3.53 27.74
C SER A 158 23.90 2.25 28.03
N GLU A 159 24.61 1.14 28.27
CA GLU A 159 24.02 -0.17 28.57
C GLU A 159 23.04 -0.11 29.75
N GLU A 160 23.42 0.60 30.80
CA GLU A 160 22.62 0.69 32.02
C GLU A 160 21.33 1.47 31.79
N ARG A 161 21.36 2.50 30.93
CA ARG A 161 20.15 3.22 30.54
C ARG A 161 19.20 2.35 29.72
N LEU A 162 19.73 1.48 28.86
CA LEU A 162 18.91 0.49 28.14
C LEU A 162 18.30 -0.53 29.11
N LYS A 163 19.06 -1.02 30.09
CA LYS A 163 18.55 -1.89 31.17
C LYS A 163 17.45 -1.22 31.99
N LEU A 164 17.58 0.08 32.27
CA LEU A 164 16.55 0.88 32.93
C LEU A 164 15.27 0.97 32.10
N LEU A 165 15.37 1.27 30.80
CA LEU A 165 14.22 1.30 29.89
C LEU A 165 13.55 -0.08 29.79
N ASP A 166 14.33 -1.15 29.74
CA ASP A 166 13.82 -2.52 29.71
C ASP A 166 13.05 -2.87 30.98
N TYR A 167 13.57 -2.48 32.16
CA TYR A 167 12.91 -2.74 33.42
C TYR A 167 11.61 -1.93 33.59
N LEU A 168 11.65 -0.64 33.24
CA LEU A 168 10.51 0.27 33.33
C LEU A 168 9.42 -0.05 32.29
N LYS A 169 9.71 -0.82 31.22
CA LYS A 169 8.69 -1.21 30.22
C LYS A 169 7.54 -2.01 30.85
N THR A 170 7.82 -2.73 31.95
CA THR A 170 6.87 -3.59 32.67
C THR A 170 5.88 -2.81 33.54
N GLY A 171 6.16 -1.55 33.85
CA GLY A 171 5.32 -0.71 34.69
C GLY A 171 6.12 0.37 35.42
N GLY A 172 5.42 1.22 36.15
CA GLY A 172 6.06 2.26 36.97
C GLY A 172 6.87 1.65 38.11
N LYS A 173 8.10 2.13 38.31
CA LYS A 173 9.01 1.64 39.37
C LYS A 173 9.41 2.78 40.28
N THR A 174 9.56 2.53 41.57
CA THR A 174 10.10 3.53 42.51
C THR A 174 11.61 3.64 42.35
N PHE A 175 12.21 4.71 42.87
CA PHE A 175 13.68 4.87 42.86
C PHE A 175 14.38 3.67 43.52
N ASN A 176 13.85 3.18 44.65
CA ASN A 176 14.41 2.04 45.37
C ASN A 176 14.31 0.73 44.57
N ASP A 177 13.21 0.52 43.84
CA ASP A 177 13.06 -0.67 42.99
C ASP A 177 14.11 -0.70 41.87
N ILE A 178 14.46 0.48 41.35
CA ILE A 178 15.45 0.65 40.29
C ILE A 178 16.87 0.48 40.85
N GLU A 179 17.15 1.05 42.02
CA GLU A 179 18.40 0.89 42.75
C GLU A 179 18.68 -0.59 43.06
N ASN A 180 17.67 -1.32 43.54
CA ASN A 180 17.77 -2.76 43.79
C ASN A 180 18.01 -3.58 42.51
N TYR A 181 17.38 -3.20 41.38
CA TYR A 181 17.53 -3.91 40.11
C TYR A 181 18.91 -3.67 39.46
N THR A 182 19.39 -2.43 39.50
CA THR A 182 20.67 -2.06 38.88
C THR A 182 21.88 -2.29 39.79
N GLY A 183 21.66 -2.45 41.10
CA GLY A 183 22.73 -2.49 42.11
C GLY A 183 23.47 -1.16 42.25
N LYS A 184 22.95 -0.08 41.66
CA LYS A 184 23.57 1.25 41.66
C LYS A 184 22.88 2.17 42.63
N THR A 185 23.67 2.79 43.51
CA THR A 185 23.14 3.61 44.58
C THR A 185 23.22 5.11 44.30
N GLY A 186 22.18 5.83 44.74
CA GLY A 186 22.15 7.29 44.83
C GLY A 186 22.54 8.06 43.56
N SER A 187 23.66 8.79 43.61
CA SER A 187 24.11 9.73 42.57
C SER A 187 24.48 9.07 41.25
N SER A 188 24.92 7.81 41.30
CA SER A 188 25.21 7.02 40.09
C SER A 188 23.92 6.77 39.30
N LEU A 189 22.84 6.39 39.99
CA LEU A 189 21.56 6.13 39.35
C LEU A 189 20.92 7.40 38.77
N THR A 190 20.98 8.53 39.47
CA THR A 190 20.46 9.80 38.95
C THR A 190 21.22 10.28 37.72
N HIS A 191 22.52 9.99 37.61
CA HIS A 191 23.31 10.28 36.41
C HIS A 191 22.82 9.52 35.17
N HIS A 192 22.24 8.32 35.32
CA HIS A 192 21.63 7.58 34.22
C HIS A 192 20.17 7.98 33.95
N LEU A 193 19.42 8.34 34.99
CA LEU A 193 18.02 8.76 34.86
C LEU A 193 17.88 10.16 34.26
N ASN A 194 18.73 11.12 34.62
CA ASN A 194 18.61 12.50 34.14
C ASN A 194 18.65 12.61 32.61
N PRO A 195 19.60 11.99 31.87
CA PRO A 195 19.59 12.00 30.40
C PRO A 195 18.34 11.36 29.79
N LEU A 196 17.77 10.35 30.44
CA LEU A 196 16.52 9.71 29.99
C LEU A 196 15.30 10.63 30.21
N ILE A 197 15.33 11.44 31.27
CA ILE A 197 14.29 12.44 31.56
C ILE A 197 14.44 13.64 30.63
N GLU A 198 15.66 14.13 30.40
CA GLU A 198 15.95 15.24 29.49
C GLU A 198 15.58 14.92 28.04
N ALA A 199 15.69 13.65 27.64
CA ALA A 199 15.26 13.14 26.35
C ALA A 199 13.78 12.72 26.29
N SER A 200 13.00 12.98 27.34
CA SER A 200 11.57 12.60 27.43
C SER A 200 11.27 11.10 27.34
N TYR A 201 12.25 10.23 27.54
CA TYR A 201 12.06 8.77 27.51
C TYR A 201 11.45 8.24 28.81
N VAL A 202 11.75 8.92 29.92
CA VAL A 202 11.26 8.57 31.24
C VAL A 202 10.65 9.80 31.91
N VAL A 203 9.49 9.64 32.52
CA VAL A 203 8.83 10.70 33.31
C VAL A 203 8.80 10.30 34.77
N LYS A 204 9.15 11.24 35.64
CA LYS A 204 9.06 11.09 37.10
C LYS A 204 7.69 11.55 37.58
N GLY A 205 6.93 10.65 38.17
CA GLY A 205 5.63 10.90 38.77
C GLY A 205 5.75 11.72 40.05
N GLU A 206 4.82 12.67 40.21
CA GLU A 206 4.83 13.65 41.30
C GLU A 206 4.51 13.03 42.67
N VAL A 207 3.53 12.12 42.71
CA VAL A 207 2.93 11.67 43.99
C VAL A 207 3.80 10.66 44.75
N ARG A 208 4.76 9.99 44.09
CA ARG A 208 5.61 8.95 44.72
C ARG A 208 7.05 8.87 44.20
N GLY A 209 7.46 9.77 43.33
CA GLY A 209 8.76 9.64 42.65
C GLY A 209 8.89 8.34 41.85
N THR A 210 7.75 7.79 41.38
CA THR A 210 7.71 6.63 40.50
C THR A 210 8.13 7.04 39.09
N TYR A 211 8.98 6.25 38.46
CA TYR A 211 9.42 6.50 37.08
C TYR A 211 8.61 5.65 36.12
N TYR A 212 8.20 6.24 35.00
CA TYR A 212 7.45 5.57 33.93
C TYR A 212 8.15 5.78 32.60
N VAL A 213 8.17 4.77 31.73
CA VAL A 213 8.59 4.95 30.33
C VAL A 213 7.46 5.59 29.54
N THR A 214 7.80 6.65 28.79
CA THR A 214 6.89 7.28 27.84
C THR A 214 6.73 6.43 26.57
N VAL A 215 5.82 6.82 25.68
CA VAL A 215 5.71 6.19 24.35
C VAL A 215 7.00 6.38 23.55
N GLU A 216 7.59 7.57 23.60
CA GLU A 216 8.87 7.89 22.96
C GLU A 216 10.00 7.00 23.48
N GLY A 217 10.09 6.79 24.79
CA GLY A 217 11.08 5.90 25.39
C GLY A 217 10.93 4.44 24.96
N ARG A 218 9.69 3.96 24.80
CA ARG A 218 9.42 2.61 24.27
C ARG A 218 9.82 2.47 22.80
N LEU A 219 9.52 3.48 21.98
CA LEU A 219 9.93 3.51 20.58
C LEU A 219 11.45 3.56 20.43
N ALA A 220 12.11 4.43 21.20
CA ALA A 220 13.56 4.55 21.23
C ALA A 220 14.24 3.23 21.64
N TYR A 221 13.71 2.54 22.66
CA TYR A 221 14.21 1.24 23.08
C TYR A 221 14.05 0.17 21.98
N ARG A 222 12.87 0.08 21.34
CA ARG A 222 12.66 -0.84 20.21
C ARG A 222 13.57 -0.53 19.02
N LEU A 223 13.78 0.75 18.72
CA LEU A 223 14.69 1.18 17.66
C LEU A 223 16.13 0.74 17.96
N ALA A 224 16.58 0.87 19.21
CA ALA A 224 17.89 0.37 19.63
C ALA A 224 17.99 -1.16 19.44
N GLN A 225 16.99 -1.93 19.88
CA GLN A 225 16.96 -3.39 19.67
C GLN A 225 17.00 -3.77 18.19
N TRP A 226 16.21 -3.07 17.36
CA TRP A 226 16.17 -3.31 15.93
C TRP A 226 17.51 -2.99 15.24
N LEU A 227 18.13 -1.86 15.59
CA LEU A 227 19.45 -1.48 15.06
C LEU A 227 20.50 -2.52 15.43
N THR A 228 20.54 -2.96 16.68
CA THR A 228 21.48 -4.00 17.14
C THR A 228 21.27 -5.29 16.37
N HIS A 229 20.04 -5.80 16.28
CA HIS A 229 19.73 -7.03 15.53
C HIS A 229 20.13 -6.91 14.05
N ARG A 230 19.86 -5.75 13.42
CA ARG A 230 20.20 -5.52 12.01
C ARG A 230 21.71 -5.51 11.78
N VAL A 231 22.47 -4.86 12.66
CA VAL A 231 23.94 -4.78 12.56
C VAL A 231 24.58 -6.14 12.84
N GLU A 232 24.11 -6.88 13.84
CA GLU A 232 24.59 -8.23 14.15
C GLU A 232 24.36 -9.17 12.97
N LYS A 233 23.15 -9.18 12.40
CA LYS A 233 22.85 -10.00 11.21
C LYS A 233 23.75 -9.67 10.02
N GLN A 234 24.06 -8.39 9.81
CA GLN A 234 25.00 -7.99 8.75
C GLN A 234 26.44 -8.43 9.05
N ARG A 235 26.86 -8.39 10.31
CA ARG A 235 28.18 -8.88 10.73
C ARG A 235 28.28 -10.39 10.61
N GLU A 236 27.23 -11.14 10.95
CA GLU A 236 27.16 -12.59 10.76
C GLU A 236 27.23 -12.96 9.28
N GLN A 237 26.50 -12.25 8.42
CA GLN A 237 26.56 -12.45 6.96
C GLN A 237 27.95 -12.13 6.39
N LYS A 238 28.58 -11.06 6.85
CA LYS A 238 29.96 -10.71 6.44
C LYS A 238 31.01 -11.65 7.04
N GLY A 239 30.81 -12.13 8.27
CA GLY A 239 31.70 -13.06 8.94
C GLY A 239 31.64 -14.48 8.39
N ASN A 240 30.53 -14.87 7.74
CA ASN A 240 30.44 -16.10 6.97
C ASN A 240 31.12 -16.01 5.58
N ASN A 241 31.43 -14.80 5.10
CA ASN A 241 32.34 -14.57 3.96
C ASN A 241 33.77 -14.36 4.51
N GLY A 242 34.27 -15.36 5.24
CA GLY A 242 35.55 -15.29 5.91
C GLY A 242 36.71 -14.92 4.97
N ASP A 243 37.53 -13.99 5.46
CA ASP A 243 38.98 -14.15 5.49
C ASP A 243 39.68 -14.30 4.13
N THR A 244 39.48 -13.32 3.25
CA THR A 244 40.60 -12.85 2.42
C THR A 244 41.11 -11.57 3.07
N ASP A 245 42.32 -11.63 3.59
CA ASP A 245 43.13 -10.46 3.89
C ASP A 245 43.17 -9.62 2.62
N VAL A 246 42.37 -8.56 2.56
CA VAL A 246 42.51 -7.54 1.52
C VAL A 246 43.64 -6.65 1.97
N ASP A 247 44.86 -7.14 1.77
CA ASP A 247 46.01 -6.28 1.50
C ASP A 247 45.59 -5.41 0.31
N ILE A 248 45.47 -4.10 0.53
CA ILE A 248 45.30 -3.15 -0.56
C ILE A 248 46.66 -2.99 -1.23
N GLU A 249 47.17 -4.06 -1.84
CA GLU A 249 48.09 -3.97 -2.95
C GLU A 249 47.25 -3.67 -4.18
N PHE A 250 47.49 -2.52 -4.79
CA PHE A 250 46.94 -2.18 -6.10
C PHE A 250 47.58 -3.12 -7.14
N THR A 251 47.09 -4.35 -7.26
CA THR A 251 47.34 -5.20 -8.42
C THR A 251 46.13 -5.15 -9.34
N ASP A 252 46.44 -4.86 -10.59
CA ASP A 252 45.55 -4.62 -11.72
C ASP A 252 44.86 -5.95 -12.11
N ASP A 253 43.80 -6.34 -11.42
CA ASP A 253 43.05 -7.57 -11.66
C ASP A 253 41.87 -7.33 -12.63
N THR A 254 42.15 -7.43 -13.93
CA THR A 254 41.13 -7.42 -15.01
C THR A 254 40.49 -8.78 -15.28
N ASP A 255 40.88 -9.85 -14.58
CA ASP A 255 40.57 -11.22 -15.00
C ASP A 255 39.54 -11.96 -14.13
N LEU A 256 38.98 -11.34 -13.09
CA LEU A 256 37.99 -11.97 -12.18
C LEU A 256 36.53 -11.56 -12.42
N GLU A 257 36.24 -10.60 -13.32
CA GLU A 257 34.86 -10.16 -13.64
C GLU A 257 34.19 -11.00 -14.75
N THR A 258 34.94 -11.77 -15.53
CA THR A 258 34.40 -12.48 -16.72
C THR A 258 33.50 -13.67 -16.37
N ALA A 259 33.82 -14.41 -15.30
CA ALA A 259 33.07 -15.62 -14.93
C ALA A 259 31.66 -15.34 -14.37
N ASP A 260 31.46 -14.18 -13.74
CA ASP A 260 30.15 -13.77 -13.24
C ASP A 260 29.30 -13.12 -14.35
N LEU A 261 29.94 -12.52 -15.36
CA LEU A 261 29.27 -12.01 -16.55
C LEU A 261 28.73 -13.13 -17.45
N GLU A 262 29.48 -14.22 -17.66
CA GLU A 262 29.01 -15.37 -18.45
C GLU A 262 27.76 -16.04 -17.84
N LYS A 263 27.71 -16.13 -16.50
CA LYS A 263 26.52 -16.67 -15.81
C LYS A 263 25.31 -15.73 -15.91
N ALA A 264 25.56 -14.42 -15.85
CA ALA A 264 24.51 -13.44 -16.03
C ALA A 264 23.97 -13.46 -17.47
N GLU A 265 24.85 -13.64 -18.46
CA GLU A 265 24.47 -13.75 -19.87
C GLU A 265 23.62 -15.00 -20.13
N ALA A 266 24.02 -16.17 -19.62
CA ALA A 266 23.24 -17.40 -19.74
C ALA A 266 21.84 -17.27 -19.11
N HIS A 267 21.73 -16.60 -17.96
CA HIS A 267 20.43 -16.36 -17.32
C HIS A 267 19.57 -15.35 -18.08
N LEU A 268 20.19 -14.39 -18.78
CA LEU A 268 19.45 -13.46 -19.64
C LEU A 268 18.95 -14.14 -20.90
N GLU A 269 19.69 -15.09 -21.45
CA GLU A 269 19.28 -15.91 -22.59
C GLU A 269 18.06 -16.76 -22.25
N THR A 270 18.08 -17.49 -21.12
CA THR A 270 16.91 -18.28 -20.69
C THR A 270 15.67 -17.41 -20.44
N LEU A 271 15.86 -16.21 -19.86
CA LEU A 271 14.75 -15.28 -19.66
C LEU A 271 14.21 -14.71 -20.98
N ALA A 272 15.04 -14.61 -22.01
CA ALA A 272 14.61 -14.17 -23.33
C ALA A 272 13.77 -15.26 -24.00
N GLU A 273 14.17 -16.52 -23.91
CA GLU A 273 13.40 -17.68 -24.40
C GLU A 273 12.02 -17.77 -23.71
N ASP A 274 11.98 -17.67 -22.37
CA ASP A 274 10.72 -17.69 -21.61
C ASP A 274 9.78 -16.52 -22.01
N LEU A 275 10.35 -15.36 -22.33
CA LEU A 275 9.59 -14.18 -22.77
C LEU A 275 9.04 -14.35 -24.19
N GLU A 276 9.78 -15.03 -25.07
CA GLU A 276 9.34 -15.33 -26.43
C GLU A 276 8.19 -16.34 -26.40
N GLU A 277 8.31 -17.43 -25.62
CA GLU A 277 7.23 -18.40 -25.43
C GLU A 277 5.96 -17.75 -24.87
N ALA A 278 6.10 -16.90 -23.85
CA ALA A 278 4.96 -16.16 -23.28
C ALA A 278 4.34 -15.17 -24.29
N HIS A 279 5.13 -14.63 -25.23
CA HIS A 279 4.60 -13.78 -26.30
C HIS A 279 3.76 -14.58 -27.29
N GLU A 280 4.25 -15.75 -27.72
CA GLU A 280 3.51 -16.66 -28.61
C GLU A 280 2.18 -17.12 -27.98
N GLU A 281 2.16 -17.45 -26.67
CA GLU A 281 0.91 -17.78 -25.97
C GLU A 281 -0.09 -16.62 -25.97
N VAL A 282 0.39 -15.38 -25.75
CA VAL A 282 -0.46 -14.19 -25.75
C VAL A 282 -1.01 -13.90 -27.14
N GLU A 283 -0.21 -14.08 -28.18
CA GLU A 283 -0.63 -13.93 -29.58
C GLU A 283 -1.69 -14.97 -29.95
N GLY A 284 -1.48 -16.25 -29.59
CA GLY A 284 -2.48 -17.30 -29.80
C GLY A 284 -3.81 -17.01 -29.10
N HIS A 285 -3.79 -16.54 -27.85
CA HIS A 285 -5.02 -16.13 -27.16
C HIS A 285 -5.69 -14.90 -27.78
N GLN A 286 -4.94 -14.00 -28.43
CA GLN A 286 -5.54 -12.88 -29.15
C GLN A 286 -6.27 -13.35 -30.40
N GLU A 287 -5.69 -14.29 -31.16
CA GLU A 287 -6.35 -14.93 -32.31
C GLU A 287 -7.64 -15.65 -31.89
N GLU A 288 -7.61 -16.43 -30.81
CA GLU A 288 -8.80 -17.10 -30.26
C GLU A 288 -9.90 -16.11 -29.86
N ILE A 289 -9.53 -14.96 -29.29
CA ILE A 289 -10.48 -13.90 -28.92
C ILE A 289 -11.08 -13.23 -30.16
N GLU A 290 -10.28 -13.04 -31.21
CA GLU A 290 -10.74 -12.45 -32.47
C GLU A 290 -11.71 -13.40 -33.19
N GLU A 291 -11.39 -14.70 -33.29
CA GLU A 291 -12.30 -15.72 -33.85
C GLU A 291 -13.60 -15.83 -33.06
N ALA A 292 -13.51 -15.82 -31.72
CA ALA A 292 -14.70 -15.80 -30.85
C ALA A 292 -15.55 -14.53 -31.04
N ARG A 293 -14.93 -13.40 -31.40
CA ARG A 293 -15.62 -12.15 -31.67
C ARG A 293 -16.31 -12.18 -33.03
N GLU A 294 -15.65 -12.68 -34.08
CA GLU A 294 -16.22 -12.83 -35.41
C GLU A 294 -17.45 -13.75 -35.38
N SER A 295 -17.34 -14.91 -34.71
CA SER A 295 -18.47 -15.84 -34.55
C SER A 295 -19.64 -15.26 -33.77
N LEU A 296 -19.39 -14.39 -32.77
CA LEU A 296 -20.45 -13.65 -32.07
C LEU A 296 -21.10 -12.58 -32.95
N GLU A 297 -20.34 -11.95 -33.84
CA GLU A 297 -20.85 -10.94 -34.77
C GLU A 297 -21.74 -11.61 -35.84
N GLU A 298 -21.30 -12.72 -36.42
CA GLU A 298 -22.11 -13.52 -37.36
C GLU A 298 -23.41 -14.03 -36.71
N ALA A 299 -23.34 -14.54 -35.48
CA ALA A 299 -24.54 -15.00 -34.76
C ALA A 299 -25.52 -13.84 -34.49
N ARG A 300 -25.01 -12.64 -34.22
CA ARG A 300 -25.84 -11.44 -34.01
C ARG A 300 -26.47 -10.94 -35.29
N GLU A 301 -25.75 -11.00 -36.41
CA GLU A 301 -26.30 -10.66 -37.73
C GLU A 301 -27.45 -11.61 -38.10
N ALA A 302 -27.28 -12.91 -37.91
CA ALA A 302 -28.33 -13.90 -38.13
C ALA A 302 -29.56 -13.69 -37.21
N GLU A 303 -29.37 -13.27 -35.96
CA GLU A 303 -30.46 -12.92 -35.04
C GLU A 303 -31.25 -11.71 -35.54
N LEU A 304 -30.56 -10.66 -36.02
CA LEU A 304 -31.21 -9.48 -36.59
C LEU A 304 -32.00 -9.79 -37.87
N GLU A 305 -31.44 -10.60 -38.78
CA GLU A 305 -32.17 -11.04 -39.98
C GLU A 305 -33.44 -11.84 -39.62
N ALA A 306 -33.37 -12.68 -38.59
CA ALA A 306 -34.53 -13.43 -38.10
C ALA A 306 -35.58 -12.52 -37.45
N GLU A 307 -35.16 -11.51 -36.68
CA GLU A 307 -36.07 -10.50 -36.11
C GLU A 307 -36.75 -9.65 -37.19
N GLU A 308 -36.01 -9.23 -38.22
CA GLU A 308 -36.55 -8.50 -39.36
C GLU A 308 -37.58 -9.33 -40.13
N GLY A 309 -37.26 -10.59 -40.45
CA GLY A 309 -38.21 -11.50 -41.10
C GLY A 309 -39.46 -11.77 -40.26
N ALA A 310 -39.33 -11.91 -38.94
CA ALA A 310 -40.47 -12.07 -38.05
C ALA A 310 -41.34 -10.80 -38.00
N ARG A 311 -40.72 -9.62 -38.08
CA ARG A 311 -41.42 -8.34 -38.11
C ARG A 311 -42.19 -8.14 -39.42
N GLU A 312 -41.59 -8.47 -40.56
CA GLU A 312 -42.25 -8.43 -41.87
C GLU A 312 -43.47 -9.36 -41.90
N ALA A 313 -43.33 -10.60 -41.42
CA ALA A 313 -44.44 -11.55 -41.35
C ALA A 313 -45.59 -11.07 -40.44
N LEU A 314 -45.27 -10.36 -39.35
CA LEU A 314 -46.29 -9.79 -38.47
C LEU A 314 -47.01 -8.59 -39.14
N GLU A 315 -46.28 -7.78 -39.91
CA GLU A 315 -46.84 -6.68 -40.68
C GLU A 315 -47.78 -7.19 -41.79
N GLU A 316 -47.37 -8.21 -42.54
CA GLU A 316 -48.20 -8.89 -43.55
C GLU A 316 -49.48 -9.46 -42.93
N ALA A 317 -49.37 -10.23 -41.84
CA ALA A 317 -50.54 -10.78 -41.15
C ALA A 317 -51.49 -9.69 -40.61
N ARG A 318 -50.96 -8.51 -40.26
CA ARG A 318 -51.75 -7.36 -39.82
C ARG A 318 -52.47 -6.69 -40.99
N GLU A 319 -51.85 -6.62 -42.16
CA GLU A 319 -52.49 -6.12 -43.38
C GLU A 319 -53.60 -7.06 -43.84
N GLU A 320 -53.36 -8.38 -43.86
CA GLU A 320 -54.39 -9.38 -44.19
C GLU A 320 -55.61 -9.28 -43.25
N ALA A 321 -55.38 -9.22 -41.94
CA ALA A 321 -56.47 -9.08 -40.97
C ALA A 321 -57.28 -7.78 -41.16
N ARG A 322 -56.62 -6.70 -41.58
CA ARG A 322 -57.27 -5.44 -41.89
C ARG A 322 -58.13 -5.53 -43.16
N GLU A 323 -57.64 -6.21 -44.20
CA GLU A 323 -58.42 -6.45 -45.42
C GLU A 323 -59.65 -7.32 -45.15
N GLU A 324 -59.54 -8.32 -44.26
CA GLU A 324 -60.67 -9.13 -43.81
C GLU A 324 -61.72 -8.28 -43.06
N GLU A 325 -61.30 -7.42 -42.13
CA GLU A 325 -62.21 -6.49 -41.44
C GLU A 325 -62.91 -5.53 -42.42
N GLU A 326 -62.17 -4.96 -43.38
CA GLU A 326 -62.74 -4.05 -44.40
C GLU A 326 -63.74 -4.77 -45.34
N ALA A 327 -63.56 -6.09 -45.56
CA ALA A 327 -64.49 -6.90 -46.34
C ALA A 327 -65.79 -7.24 -45.58
N GLU A 328 -65.71 -7.51 -44.28
CA GLU A 328 -66.89 -7.75 -43.43
C GLU A 328 -67.79 -6.50 -43.33
N ASP A 329 -67.18 -5.31 -43.21
CA ASP A 329 -67.91 -4.03 -43.16
C ASP A 329 -68.69 -3.75 -44.46
N LEU A 330 -68.22 -4.23 -45.61
CA LEU A 330 -68.88 -4.06 -46.91
C LEU A 330 -70.13 -4.94 -47.05
N ASP A 331 -70.12 -6.16 -46.49
CA ASP A 331 -71.26 -7.08 -46.52
C ASP A 331 -72.41 -6.63 -45.61
N GLU A 332 -72.13 -5.87 -44.55
CA GLU A 332 -73.17 -5.35 -43.64
C GLU A 332 -73.97 -4.16 -44.23
N LEU A 333 -73.46 -3.54 -45.30
CA LEU A 333 -74.08 -2.38 -45.96
C LEU A 333 -75.19 -2.71 -46.97
N ASP A 334 -75.37 -3.97 -47.39
CA ASP A 334 -76.26 -4.35 -48.52
C ASP A 334 -77.68 -4.83 -48.11
N TRP A 335 -78.07 -4.75 -46.83
CA TRP A 335 -79.37 -5.27 -46.34
C TRP A 335 -80.40 -4.23 -45.86
N LYS A 336 -80.26 -2.96 -46.27
CA LYS A 336 -81.23 -1.89 -45.94
C LYS A 336 -81.88 -1.28 -47.19
N ASP A 337 -82.60 -2.09 -47.96
CA ASP A 337 -83.62 -1.61 -48.91
C ASP A 337 -84.93 -2.41 -48.80
#